data_AF-A0A7C9EK50-F1
#
_entry.id   AF-A0A7C9EK50-F1
#
_cell.length_a   1.000
_cell.length_b   1.000
_cell.length_c   1.000
_cell.angle_alpha   90.00
_cell.angle_beta   90.00
_cell.angle_gamma   90.00
#
_symmetry.space_group_name_H-M   'P 1'
#
loop_
_entity.id
_entity.type
_entity.pdbx_description
1 polymer ?
#
loop_
_entity_poly.entity_id
_entity_poly.type
_entity_poly.pdbx_seq_one_letter_code
_entity_poly.pdbx_strand_id
1 'polypeptide(L)'
;GGQLADQLEEIKALNNLRGKLHIQINIPANASYGMENGKKEGCLSQHLTEITMKFPKRKVEEVCTRVCESDEALLEDLRPHPNLKVLELKRYYGERMPNWARDDNLAIFLPNLVDISLLNCR
;
A
#
# COMPACT_ATOMS: atom_id res chain seq x y z
N GLY A 1 -5.30 -11.43 -13.04
CA GLY A 1 -3.89 -11.23 -12.68
C GLY A 1 -3.39 -9.88 -13.19
N GLY A 2 -3.13 -9.77 -14.50
CA GLY A 2 -2.37 -8.66 -15.10
C GLY A 2 -2.89 -7.24 -14.85
N GLN A 3 -4.18 -6.96 -15.06
CA GLN A 3 -4.68 -5.58 -15.11
C GLN A 3 -4.40 -4.73 -13.85
N LEU A 4 -4.52 -5.29 -12.65
CA LEU A 4 -4.24 -4.55 -11.41
C LEU A 4 -2.74 -4.35 -11.21
N ALA A 5 -1.92 -5.34 -11.55
CA ALA A 5 -0.47 -5.24 -11.46
C ALA A 5 0.10 -4.21 -12.46
N ASP A 6 -0.51 -4.10 -13.65
CA ASP A 6 -0.13 -3.10 -14.65
C ASP A 6 -0.51 -1.68 -14.20
N GLN A 7 -1.69 -1.51 -13.60
CA GLN A 7 -2.12 -0.23 -13.01
C GLN A 7 -1.19 0.27 -11.91
N LEU A 8 -0.66 -0.64 -11.07
CA LEU A 8 0.30 -0.27 -10.04
C LEU A 8 1.64 0.16 -10.63
N GLU A 9 2.10 -0.50 -11.70
CA GLU A 9 3.29 -0.07 -12.44
C GLU A 9 3.11 1.30 -13.07
N GLU A 10 1.95 1.57 -13.68
CA GLU A 10 1.64 2.89 -14.24
C GLU A 10 1.70 3.97 -13.16
N ILE A 11 1.13 3.72 -11.97
CA ILE A 11 1.18 4.67 -10.85
C ILE A 11 2.63 4.89 -10.38
N LYS A 12 3.45 3.83 -10.26
CA LYS A 12 4.87 3.95 -9.91
C LYS A 12 5.68 4.70 -10.98
N ALA A 13 5.29 4.58 -12.25
CA ALA A 13 5.91 5.31 -13.35
C ALA A 13 5.60 6.81 -13.35
N LEU A 14 4.58 7.27 -12.61
CA LEU A 14 4.27 8.69 -12.40
C LEU A 14 5.28 9.34 -11.42
N ASN A 15 6.54 9.43 -11.84
CA ASN A 15 7.67 9.83 -11.01
C ASN A 15 7.71 11.33 -10.63
N ASN A 16 6.83 12.15 -11.22
CA ASN A 16 6.77 13.59 -10.98
C ASN A 16 5.55 14.05 -10.14
N LEU A 17 4.79 13.13 -9.55
CA LEU A 17 3.71 13.48 -8.63
C LEU A 17 4.26 14.16 -7.38
N ARG A 18 3.66 15.29 -6.97
CA ARG A 18 4.14 16.12 -5.86
C ARG A 18 3.08 16.30 -4.78
N GLY A 19 3.53 16.50 -3.55
CA GLY A 19 2.65 16.79 -2.43
C GLY A 19 1.90 15.56 -1.95
N LYS A 20 0.58 15.51 -2.18
CA LYS A 20 -0.31 14.49 -1.61
C LYS A 20 -0.81 13.53 -2.69
N LEU A 21 -0.71 12.22 -2.44
CA LEU A 21 -1.32 11.19 -3.26
C LEU A 21 -2.39 10.44 -2.45
N HIS A 22 -3.61 10.39 -2.98
CA HIS A 22 -4.71 9.58 -2.43
C HIS A 22 -5.02 8.42 -3.38
N ILE A 23 -4.84 7.19 -2.90
CA ILE A 23 -5.11 5.97 -3.65
C ILE A 23 -6.36 5.31 -3.07
N GLN A 24 -7.41 5.19 -3.89
CA GLN A 24 -8.57 4.38 -3.56
C GLN A 24 -8.47 3.03 -4.26
N ILE A 25 -8.27 1.97 -3.48
CA ILE A 25 -8.13 0.61 -3.95
C ILE A 25 -9.53 0.00 -4.07
N ASN A 26 -9.85 -0.49 -5.26
CA ASN A 26 -11.08 -1.22 -5.53
C ASN A 26 -10.72 -2.59 -6.10
N ILE A 27 -10.88 -3.65 -5.29
CA ILE A 27 -10.70 -5.03 -5.73
C ILE A 27 -12.09 -5.66 -5.88
N PRO A 28 -12.44 -6.22 -7.06
CA PRO A 28 -13.67 -6.99 -7.22
C PRO A 28 -13.74 -8.15 -6.21
N ALA A 29 -14.95 -8.50 -5.74
CA ALA A 29 -15.13 -9.49 -4.66
C ALA A 29 -14.58 -10.90 -4.98
N ASN A 30 -14.44 -11.23 -6.27
CA ASN A 30 -13.91 -12.49 -6.77
C ASN A 30 -12.43 -12.41 -7.19
N ALA A 31 -11.79 -11.26 -7.03
CA ALA A 31 -10.40 -11.03 -7.38
C ALA A 31 -9.56 -10.89 -6.12
N SER A 32 -8.31 -11.34 -6.21
CA SER A 32 -7.27 -11.11 -5.20
C SER A 32 -6.03 -10.61 -5.90
N TYR A 33 -5.30 -9.72 -5.23
CA TYR A 33 -3.94 -9.39 -5.61
C TYR A 33 -2.99 -10.38 -4.94
N GLY A 34 -2.04 -10.91 -5.71
CA GLY A 34 -0.93 -11.67 -5.19
C GLY A 34 0.31 -11.14 -5.85
N MET A 35 1.39 -10.96 -5.09
CA MET A 35 2.68 -10.67 -5.71
C MET A 35 3.10 -11.91 -6.51
N GLU A 36 3.27 -11.75 -7.82
CA GLU A 36 3.96 -12.78 -8.61
C GLU A 36 5.42 -12.86 -8.12
N ASN A 37 6.04 -14.03 -8.19
CA ASN A 37 7.37 -14.33 -7.63
C ASN A 37 8.54 -13.48 -8.21
N GLY A 38 8.26 -12.48 -9.04
CA GLY A 38 9.19 -11.43 -9.43
C GLY A 38 8.96 -10.18 -8.57
N LYS A 39 9.96 -9.82 -7.76
CA LYS A 39 9.98 -8.50 -7.10
C LYS A 39 9.84 -7.42 -8.17
N LYS A 40 8.68 -6.74 -8.22
CA LYS A 40 8.55 -5.54 -9.03
C LYS A 40 9.26 -4.40 -8.31
N GLU A 41 10.42 -4.02 -8.82
CA GLU A 41 11.25 -2.97 -8.24
C GLU A 41 10.60 -1.59 -8.46
N GLY A 42 10.57 -0.76 -7.41
CA GLY A 42 10.04 0.60 -7.51
C GLY A 42 9.57 1.15 -6.18
N CYS A 43 9.15 2.41 -6.21
CA CYS A 43 8.39 3.05 -5.14
C CYS A 43 7.57 4.20 -5.76
N LEU A 44 6.62 4.71 -4.99
CA LEU A 44 5.87 5.90 -5.37
C LEU A 44 6.81 7.13 -5.47
N SER A 45 6.40 8.15 -6.22
CA SER A 45 7.26 9.32 -6.52
C SER A 45 7.96 9.92 -5.30
N GLN A 46 9.25 10.22 -5.45
CA GLN A 46 10.12 10.84 -4.44
C GLN A 46 9.70 12.25 -3.99
N HIS A 47 8.80 12.90 -4.75
CA HIS A 47 8.31 14.25 -4.47
C HIS A 47 7.00 14.26 -3.68
N LEU A 48 6.46 13.09 -3.35
CA LEU A 48 5.34 12.95 -2.44
C LEU A 48 5.79 13.13 -1.00
N THR A 49 5.04 13.94 -0.27
CA THR A 49 5.22 14.14 1.18
C THR A 49 4.12 13.47 1.97
N GLU A 50 2.97 13.17 1.34
CA GLU A 50 1.83 12.55 2.00
C GLU A 50 1.19 11.50 1.09
N ILE A 51 0.90 10.33 1.67
CA ILE A 51 0.21 9.25 0.98
C ILE A 51 -0.94 8.77 1.86
N THR A 52 -2.14 8.71 1.27
CA THR A 52 -3.29 8.04 1.85
C THR A 52 -3.68 6.87 0.97
N MET A 53 -3.76 5.67 1.54
CA MET A 53 -4.28 4.47 0.87
C MET A 53 -5.57 4.02 1.54
N LYS A 54 -6.62 3.85 0.75
CA LYS A 54 -7.94 3.44 1.22
C LYS A 54 -8.35 2.14 0.56
N PHE A 55 -8.44 1.10 1.37
CA PHE A 55 -8.87 -0.24 0.97
C PHE A 55 -10.40 -0.35 0.93
N PRO A 56 -10.95 -1.33 0.19
CA PRO A 56 -12.38 -1.57 0.12
C PRO A 56 -12.99 -1.76 1.51
N LYS A 57 -14.20 -1.23 1.73
CA LYS A 57 -14.97 -1.61 2.92
C LYS A 57 -15.44 -3.04 2.73
N ARG A 58 -15.09 -3.92 3.67
CA ARG A 58 -15.50 -5.32 3.66
C ARG A 58 -16.34 -5.63 4.89
N LYS A 59 -17.33 -6.50 4.75
CA LYS A 59 -18.06 -7.04 5.90
C LYS A 59 -17.19 -8.08 6.61
N VAL A 60 -17.45 -8.33 7.89
CA VAL A 60 -16.61 -9.23 8.71
C VAL A 60 -16.54 -10.63 8.09
N GLU A 61 -17.67 -11.12 7.59
CA GLU A 61 -17.81 -12.41 6.92
C GLU A 61 -17.05 -12.51 5.58
N GLU A 62 -16.70 -11.39 4.96
CA GLU A 62 -15.95 -11.34 3.70
C GLU A 62 -14.43 -11.37 3.94
N VAL A 63 -13.97 -11.05 5.17
CA VAL A 63 -12.54 -10.98 5.48
C VAL A 63 -12.00 -12.38 5.80
N CYS A 64 -11.39 -13.00 4.80
CA CYS A 64 -10.65 -14.26 4.92
C CYS A 64 -9.14 -14.05 4.69
N THR A 65 -8.34 -15.08 4.93
CA THR A 65 -6.87 -15.04 4.77
C THR A 65 -6.43 -14.49 3.41
N ARG A 66 -7.10 -14.89 2.31
CA ARG A 66 -6.78 -14.40 0.96
C ARG A 66 -6.98 -12.89 0.79
N VAL A 67 -7.97 -12.31 1.49
CA VAL A 67 -8.21 -10.88 1.49
C VAL A 67 -7.11 -10.15 2.25
N CYS A 68 -6.73 -10.67 3.42
CA CYS A 68 -5.63 -10.13 4.21
C CYS A 68 -4.31 -10.15 3.42
N GLU A 69 -3.97 -11.30 2.82
CA GLU A 69 -2.78 -11.46 1.98
C GLU A 69 -2.78 -10.55 0.75
N SER A 70 -3.96 -10.30 0.18
CA SER A 70 -4.10 -9.38 -0.95
C SER A 70 -3.83 -7.92 -0.55
N ASP A 71 -4.34 -7.48 0.60
CA ASP A 71 -4.08 -6.14 1.09
C ASP A 71 -2.59 -5.99 1.45
N GLU A 72 -1.98 -7.00 2.08
CA GLU A 72 -0.54 -7.07 2.38
C GLU A 72 0.31 -6.95 1.12
N ALA A 73 0.01 -7.75 0.08
CA ALA A 73 0.73 -7.73 -1.18
C ALA A 73 0.62 -6.37 -1.89
N LEU A 74 -0.55 -5.73 -1.84
CA LEU A 74 -0.74 -4.40 -2.42
C LEU A 74 0.07 -3.33 -1.69
N LEU A 75 0.11 -3.39 -0.36
CA LEU A 75 0.85 -2.43 0.44
C LEU A 75 2.37 -2.63 0.34
N GLU A 76 2.82 -3.87 0.13
CA GLU A 76 4.23 -4.18 -0.19
C GLU A 76 4.64 -3.56 -1.53
N ASP A 77 3.80 -3.66 -2.56
CA ASP A 77 4.09 -3.17 -3.91
C ASP A 77 3.94 -1.64 -4.04
N LEU A 78 2.99 -1.05 -3.31
CA LEU A 78 2.79 0.40 -3.19
C LEU A 78 3.77 1.05 -2.21
N ARG A 79 5.03 0.60 -2.23
CA ARG A 79 6.05 1.07 -1.31
C ARG A 79 6.26 2.59 -1.45
N PRO A 80 6.21 3.35 -0.34
CA PRO A 80 6.50 4.78 -0.35
C PRO A 80 7.99 5.08 -0.57
N HIS A 81 8.31 6.30 -1.00
CA HIS A 81 9.70 6.79 -1.01
C HIS A 81 10.12 7.25 0.41
N PRO A 82 11.41 7.11 0.81
CA PRO A 82 11.92 7.57 2.12
C PRO A 82 11.72 9.05 2.48
N ASN A 83 11.27 9.87 1.53
CA ASN A 83 10.96 11.29 1.74
C ASN A 83 9.55 11.51 2.31
N LEU A 84 8.75 10.44 2.42
CA LEU A 84 7.39 10.52 2.92
C LEU A 84 7.37 11.06 4.35
N LYS A 85 6.45 11.99 4.62
CA LYS A 85 6.24 12.60 5.93
C LYS A 85 4.97 12.12 6.61
N VAL A 86 3.94 11.81 5.83
CA VAL A 86 2.63 11.39 6.34
C VAL A 86 2.18 10.12 5.61
N LEU A 87 1.86 9.08 6.37
CA LEU A 87 1.24 7.85 5.87
C LEU A 87 -0.12 7.62 6.53
N GLU A 88 -1.16 7.53 5.73
CA GLU A 88 -2.51 7.21 6.20
C GLU A 88 -3.02 5.93 5.54
N LEU A 89 -3.35 4.93 6.35
CA LEU A 89 -3.98 3.69 5.89
C LEU A 89 -5.42 3.65 6.40
N LYS A 90 -6.37 3.47 5.47
CA LYS A 90 -7.79 3.32 5.76
C LYS A 90 -8.25 1.94 5.38
N ARG A 91 -8.89 1.25 6.33
CA ARG A 91 -9.54 -0.06 6.10
C ARG A 91 -8.58 -1.14 5.63
N TYR A 92 -7.32 -1.08 6.06
CA TYR A 92 -6.35 -2.13 5.75
C TYR A 92 -6.69 -3.39 6.54
N TYR A 93 -6.94 -4.52 5.86
CA TYR A 93 -7.31 -5.78 6.51
C TYR A 93 -6.16 -6.80 6.57
N GLY A 94 -4.96 -6.44 6.11
CA GLY A 94 -3.76 -7.27 6.28
C GLY A 94 -3.42 -7.44 7.75
N GLU A 95 -2.99 -8.64 8.14
CA GLU A 95 -2.60 -8.95 9.52
C GLU A 95 -1.16 -8.54 9.82
N ARG A 96 -0.36 -8.33 8.77
CA ARG A 96 1.04 -7.94 8.87
C ARG A 96 1.29 -6.62 8.16
N MET A 97 2.23 -5.86 8.70
CA MET A 97 2.84 -4.75 7.97
C MET A 97 3.78 -5.30 6.89
N PRO A 98 3.93 -4.57 5.77
CA PRO A 98 4.87 -4.93 4.70
C PRO A 98 6.31 -4.96 5.20
N ASN A 99 7.21 -5.63 4.48
CA ASN A 99 8.61 -5.80 4.90
C ASN A 99 9.33 -4.47 5.13
N TRP A 100 8.95 -3.42 4.41
CA TRP A 100 9.50 -2.09 4.56
C TRP A 100 9.04 -1.37 5.85
N ALA A 101 7.98 -1.85 6.51
CA ALA A 101 7.45 -1.29 7.76
C ALA A 101 7.44 -2.26 8.94
N ARG A 102 7.73 -3.54 8.73
CA ARG A 102 7.68 -4.55 9.78
C ARG A 102 8.90 -4.44 10.70
N ASP A 103 8.72 -4.85 11.96
CA ASP A 103 9.78 -4.87 12.97
C ASP A 103 10.36 -3.44 13.16
N ASP A 104 11.68 -3.29 13.25
CA ASP A 104 12.34 -1.98 13.40
C ASP A 104 12.55 -1.26 12.05
N ASN A 105 12.04 -1.81 10.93
CA ASN A 105 12.33 -1.28 9.60
C ASN A 105 11.61 0.01 9.29
N LEU A 106 10.47 0.31 9.93
CA LEU A 106 9.67 1.49 9.58
C LEU A 106 10.47 2.80 9.69
N ALA A 107 11.18 3.00 10.80
CA ALA A 107 11.99 4.19 11.02
C ALA A 107 13.25 4.23 10.12
N ILE A 108 13.78 3.05 9.78
CA ILE A 108 14.94 2.91 8.88
C ILE A 108 14.52 3.24 7.44
N PHE A 109 13.35 2.76 7.02
CA PHE A 109 12.86 2.88 5.66
C PHE A 109 12.21 4.24 5.39
N LEU A 110 11.50 4.80 6.38
CA LEU A 110 10.85 6.11 6.32
C LEU A 110 11.41 7.05 7.39
N PRO A 111 12.68 7.48 7.25
CA PRO A 111 13.35 8.30 8.26
C PRO A 111 12.73 9.70 8.42
N ASN A 112 11.96 10.17 7.43
CA ASN A 112 11.30 11.47 7.44
C ASN A 112 9.83 11.43 7.88
N LEU A 113 9.33 10.25 8.25
CA LEU A 113 7.94 10.06 8.65
C LEU A 113 7.69 10.73 10.00
N VAL A 114 6.72 11.65 10.03
CA VAL A 114 6.35 12.39 11.23
C VAL A 114 4.93 12.08 11.69
N ASP A 115 4.08 11.54 10.82
CA ASP A 115 2.70 11.21 11.12
C ASP A 115 2.29 9.89 10.46
N ILE A 116 1.61 9.06 11.23
CA ILE A 116 1.03 7.78 10.80
C ILE A 116 -0.39 7.69 11.35
N SER A 117 -1.34 7.46 10.45
CA SER A 117 -2.75 7.27 10.83
C SER A 117 -3.28 5.95 10.29
N LEU A 118 -3.77 5.11 11.20
CA LEU A 118 -4.40 3.82 10.90
C LEU A 118 -5.89 3.91 11.26
N LEU A 119 -6.77 3.85 10.26
CA LEU A 119 -8.20 4.12 10.42
C LEU A 119 -9.04 2.94 9.97
N ASN A 120 -9.72 2.31 10.92
CA ASN A 120 -10.52 1.10 10.71
C ASN A 120 -9.70 -0.07 10.11
N CYS A 121 -8.43 -0.19 10.48
CA CYS A 121 -7.59 -1.34 10.13
C CYS A 121 -7.91 -2.54 11.03
N ARG A 122 -7.55 -3.76 10.58
CA ARG A 122 -7.71 -5.00 11.36
C ARG A 122 -6.44 -5.32 12.15
#